data_AF-A0AAW8WL92-F1
#
_entry.id   AF-A0AAW8WL92-F1
#
_cell.length_a   1.000
_cell.length_b   1.000
_cell.length_c   1.000
_cell.angle_alpha   90.00
_cell.angle_beta   90.00
_cell.angle_gamma   90.00
#
_symmetry.space_group_name_H-M   'P 1'
#
loop_
_entity.id
_entity.type
_entity.pdbx_description
1 polymer ?
#
loop_
_entity_poly.entity_id
_entity_poly.type
_entity_poly.pdbx_seq_one_letter_code
_entity_poly.pdbx_strand_id
1 'polypeptide(L)'
;MNELQNLASTKKTTQVHRQASKQINFRVSEPDYLKLARSAQTLNLSVPAFVKKKAQGARLVAPKIAAQDAQNITHQLAKIGGNLNQLAHHANQGGQIDPQALKDLQNEVQRVWQQLT
;
A
#
# COMPACT_ATOMS: atom_id res chain seq x y z
N MET A 1 -28.24 -12.51 55.54
CA MET A 1 -27.72 -11.35 54.81
C MET A 1 -26.28 -11.12 55.22
N ASN A 2 -25.46 -10.65 54.29
CA ASN A 2 -24.00 -10.46 54.29
C ASN A 2 -23.21 -11.75 53.98
N GLU A 3 -23.14 -12.14 52.71
CA GLU A 3 -22.28 -11.57 51.64
C GLU A 3 -20.81 -11.97 51.78
N LEU A 4 -20.44 -12.90 50.90
CA LEU A 4 -19.22 -12.92 50.08
C LEU A 4 -18.24 -11.75 50.31
N GLN A 5 -16.96 -12.10 50.51
CA GLN A 5 -15.71 -11.40 50.14
C GLN A 5 -14.69 -11.73 51.25
N ASN A 6 -13.50 -12.28 51.06
CA ASN A 6 -12.53 -11.97 50.03
C ASN A 6 -11.37 -12.97 50.16
N LEU A 7 -11.33 -14.02 49.33
CA LEU A 7 -10.12 -14.82 49.10
C LEU A 7 -9.84 -14.81 47.59
N ALA A 8 -9.79 -13.59 47.03
CA ALA A 8 -9.21 -13.38 45.73
C ALA A 8 -7.71 -13.66 45.85
N SER A 9 -7.29 -14.85 45.41
CA SER A 9 -5.90 -15.19 45.12
C SER A 9 -5.30 -14.05 44.30
N THR A 10 -4.44 -13.25 44.93
CA THR A 10 -3.71 -12.18 44.28
C THR A 10 -2.78 -12.81 43.25
N LYS A 11 -3.24 -12.90 42.00
CA LYS A 11 -2.40 -13.27 40.87
C LYS A 11 -1.30 -12.22 40.75
N LYS A 12 -0.12 -12.51 41.31
CA LYS A 12 1.10 -11.74 41.05
C LYS A 12 1.25 -11.63 39.54
N THR A 13 1.04 -10.43 38.99
CA THR A 13 1.37 -10.14 37.60
C THR A 13 2.89 -10.15 37.51
N THR A 14 3.46 -11.31 37.16
CA THR A 14 4.86 -11.40 36.78
C THR A 14 5.09 -10.43 35.63
N GLN A 15 5.85 -9.36 35.86
CA GLN A 15 6.27 -8.45 34.80
C GLN A 15 7.14 -9.25 33.82
N VAL A 16 6.54 -9.71 32.73
CA VAL A 16 7.25 -10.39 31.65
C VAL A 16 8.06 -9.34 30.90
N HIS A 17 9.39 -9.39 31.04
CA HIS A 17 10.30 -8.51 30.32
C HIS A 17 10.34 -8.90 28.83
N ARG A 18 9.49 -8.28 28.01
CA ARG A 18 9.40 -8.56 26.57
C ARG A 18 10.41 -7.71 25.79
N GLN A 19 11.16 -8.35 24.89
CA GLN A 19 12.11 -7.66 24.00
C GLN A 19 11.44 -6.77 22.96
N ALA A 20 10.20 -7.09 22.55
CA ALA A 20 9.39 -6.27 21.65
C ALA A 20 8.02 -6.01 22.29
N SER A 21 7.58 -4.75 22.26
CA SER A 21 6.37 -4.29 22.96
C SER A 21 5.06 -4.56 22.22
N LYS A 22 5.12 -4.86 20.91
CA LYS A 22 3.95 -5.06 20.05
C LYS A 22 3.94 -6.49 19.48
N GLN A 23 2.75 -7.08 19.45
CA GLN A 23 2.47 -8.38 18.83
C GLN A 23 1.51 -8.16 17.67
N ILE A 24 1.79 -8.80 16.53
CA ILE A 24 0.93 -8.79 15.34
C ILE A 24 0.48 -10.23 15.11
N ASN A 25 -0.83 -10.45 15.12
CA ASN A 25 -1.43 -11.75 14.82
C ASN A 25 -2.10 -11.66 13.45
N PHE A 26 -1.79 -12.59 12.55
CA PHE A 26 -2.48 -12.72 11.27
C PHE A 26 -3.00 -14.15 11.12
N ARG A 27 -4.18 -14.28 10.52
CA ARG A 27 -4.80 -15.59 10.27
C ARG A 27 -4.28 -16.14 8.96
N VAL A 28 -4.13 -17.46 8.91
CA VAL A 28 -3.74 -18.20 7.71
C VAL A 28 -4.67 -19.39 7.52
N SER A 29 -4.83 -19.81 6.27
CA SER A 29 -5.47 -21.07 5.97
C SER A 29 -4.54 -22.23 6.34
N GLU A 30 -5.09 -23.43 6.57
CA GLU A 30 -4.31 -24.65 6.80
C GLU A 30 -3.24 -24.88 5.70
N PRO A 31 -3.57 -24.83 4.38
CA PRO A 31 -2.56 -25.05 3.36
C PRO A 31 -1.45 -24.00 3.36
N ASP A 32 -1.74 -22.75 3.74
CA ASP A 32 -0.71 -21.71 3.84
C ASP A 32 0.16 -21.89 5.08
N TYR A 33 -0.43 -22.31 6.21
CA TYR A 33 0.33 -22.65 7.41
C TYR A 33 1.35 -23.77 7.14
N LEU A 34 0.96 -24.83 6.42
CA LEU A 34 1.86 -25.93 6.06
C LEU A 34 3.04 -25.47 5.19
N LYS A 35 2.81 -24.54 4.25
CA LYS A 35 3.90 -23.94 3.44
C LYS A 35 4.87 -23.15 4.31
N LEU A 36 4.35 -22.37 5.26
CA LEU A 36 5.16 -21.61 6.22
C LEU A 36 5.97 -22.55 7.14
N ALA A 37 5.34 -23.62 7.65
CA ALA A 37 5.97 -24.61 8.49
C ALA A 37 7.13 -25.33 7.79
N ARG A 38 6.92 -25.80 6.56
CA ARG A 38 7.97 -26.41 5.74
C ARG A 38 9.16 -25.46 5.52
N SER A 39 8.87 -24.21 5.16
CA SER A 39 9.91 -23.20 4.91
C SER A 39 10.69 -22.85 6.18
N ALA A 40 10.01 -22.77 7.33
CA ALA A 40 10.64 -22.51 8.62
C ALA A 40 11.54 -23.68 9.04
N GLN A 41 11.11 -24.92 8.81
CA GLN A 41 11.89 -26.13 9.08
C GLN A 41 13.18 -26.19 8.26
N THR A 42 13.13 -25.86 6.96
CA THR A 42 14.35 -25.79 6.12
C THR A 42 15.40 -24.82 6.66
N LEU A 43 14.97 -23.75 7.33
CA LEU A 43 15.85 -22.71 7.87
C LEU A 43 16.14 -22.88 9.38
N ASN A 44 15.70 -23.98 10.00
CA ASN A 44 15.80 -24.23 11.45
C ASN A 44 15.23 -23.07 12.30
N LEU A 45 14.11 -22.49 11.85
CA LEU A 45 13.39 -21.42 12.54
C LEU A 45 12.01 -21.90 13.01
N SER A 46 11.48 -21.28 14.05
CA SER A 46 10.05 -21.39 14.35
C SER A 46 9.24 -20.64 13.28
N VAL A 47 7.98 -21.07 13.06
CA VAL A 47 7.09 -20.40 12.09
C VAL A 47 6.97 -18.89 12.34
N PRO A 48 6.79 -18.40 13.58
CA PRO A 48 6.75 -16.96 13.86
C PRO A 48 8.09 -16.26 13.57
N ALA A 49 9.22 -16.89 13.87
CA ALA A 49 10.54 -16.31 13.60
C ALA A 49 10.81 -16.22 12.09
N PHE A 50 10.43 -17.25 11.32
CA PHE A 50 10.52 -17.26 9.88
C PHE A 50 9.68 -16.14 9.26
N VAL A 51 8.40 -16.02 9.63
CA VAL A 51 7.53 -14.95 9.10
C VAL A 51 8.05 -13.57 9.48
N LYS A 52 8.48 -13.38 10.73
CA LYS A 52 9.09 -12.12 11.17
C LYS A 52 10.32 -11.76 10.34
N LYS A 53 11.25 -12.71 10.15
CA LYS A 53 12.46 -12.51 9.34
C LYS A 53 12.13 -12.23 7.88
N LYS A 54 11.12 -12.92 7.32
CA LYS A 54 10.64 -12.71 5.94
C LYS A 54 10.02 -11.32 5.77
N ALA A 55 9.24 -10.85 6.75
CA ALA A 55 8.65 -9.52 6.74
C ALA A 55 9.70 -8.41 6.92
N GLN A 56 10.69 -8.62 7.81
CA GLN A 56 11.80 -7.68 8.01
C GLN A 56 12.76 -7.61 6.82
N GLY A 57 12.98 -8.73 6.14
CA GLY A 57 13.82 -8.84 4.95
C GLY A 57 13.08 -8.65 3.63
N ALA A 58 11.77 -8.37 3.66
CA ALA A 58 11.01 -8.05 2.46
C ALA A 58 11.55 -6.72 1.93
N ARG A 59 12.17 -6.75 0.74
CA ARG A 59 12.58 -5.54 0.05
C ARG A 59 11.31 -4.75 -0.26
N LEU A 60 11.05 -3.72 0.54
CA LEU A 60 10.03 -2.74 0.22
C LEU A 60 10.59 -1.95 -0.97
N VAL A 61 10.15 -2.31 -2.18
CA VAL A 61 10.38 -1.43 -3.32
C VAL A 61 9.48 -0.23 -3.05
N ALA A 62 10.08 0.83 -2.51
CA ALA A 62 9.40 2.11 -2.43
C ALA A 62 8.93 2.44 -3.85
N PRO A 63 7.63 2.69 -4.06
CA PRO A 63 7.16 3.10 -5.37
C PRO A 63 7.94 4.35 -5.79
N LYS A 64 8.36 4.41 -7.06
CA LYS A 64 9.16 5.53 -7.60
C LYS A 64 8.46 6.88 -7.44
N ILE A 65 7.14 6.86 -7.29
CA ILE A 65 6.25 8.00 -7.14
C ILE A 65 5.43 7.75 -5.88
N ALA A 66 5.33 8.74 -4.99
CA ALA A 66 4.48 8.64 -3.81
C ALA A 66 3.01 8.45 -4.22
N ALA A 67 2.21 7.79 -3.38
CA ALA A 67 0.82 7.48 -3.73
C ALA A 67 -0.02 8.72 -4.05
N GLN A 68 0.22 9.83 -3.34
CA GLN A 68 -0.45 11.12 -3.58
C GLN A 68 -0.06 11.72 -4.94
N ASP A 69 1.24 11.71 -5.26
CA ASP A 69 1.74 12.20 -6.55
C ASP A 69 1.19 11.37 -7.71
N ALA A 70 1.11 10.04 -7.54
CA ALA A 70 0.53 9.14 -8.54
C ALA A 70 -0.95 9.44 -8.81
N GLN A 71 -1.74 9.75 -7.77
CA GLN A 71 -3.13 10.19 -7.91
C GLN A 71 -3.22 11.53 -8.66
N ASN A 72 -2.41 12.51 -8.27
CA ASN A 72 -2.38 13.82 -8.92
C ASN A 72 -2.01 13.72 -10.41
N ILE A 73 -0.99 12.92 -10.75
CA ILE A 73 -0.58 12.67 -12.14
C ILE A 73 -1.71 11.97 -12.91
N THR A 74 -2.38 11.00 -12.29
CA THR A 74 -3.53 10.31 -12.92
C THR A 74 -4.65 11.28 -13.26
N HIS A 75 -4.98 12.21 -12.35
CA HIS A 75 -5.99 13.25 -12.60
C HIS A 75 -5.57 14.20 -13.73
N GLN A 76 -4.32 14.63 -13.76
CA GLN A 76 -3.79 15.48 -14.84
C GLN A 76 -3.87 14.77 -16.20
N LEU A 77 -3.47 13.50 -16.26
CA LEU A 77 -3.56 12.68 -17.48
C LEU A 77 -5.00 12.48 -17.95
N ALA A 78 -5.95 12.25 -17.04
CA ALA A 78 -7.37 12.12 -17.37
C ALA A 78 -7.92 13.42 -18.00
N LYS A 79 -7.54 14.58 -17.45
CA LYS A 79 -7.91 15.89 -17.99
C LYS A 79 -7.35 16.09 -19.41
N ILE A 80 -6.06 15.81 -19.60
CA ILE A 80 -5.39 15.89 -20.92
C ILE A 80 -6.10 14.98 -21.92
N GLY A 81 -6.40 13.73 -21.55
CA GLY A 81 -7.11 12.78 -22.40
C GLY A 81 -8.52 13.27 -22.78
N GLY A 82 -9.26 13.85 -21.82
CA GLY A 82 -10.56 14.45 -22.07
C GLY A 82 -10.50 15.62 -23.06
N ASN A 83 -9.53 16.53 -22.88
CA ASN A 83 -9.31 17.66 -23.79
C ASN A 83 -8.94 17.20 -25.19
N LEU A 84 -8.00 16.24 -25.30
CA LEU A 84 -7.61 15.64 -26.59
C LEU A 84 -8.80 15.00 -27.29
N ASN A 85 -9.64 14.25 -26.57
CA ASN A 85 -10.80 13.59 -27.14
C ASN A 85 -11.83 14.60 -27.67
N GLN A 86 -12.02 15.72 -26.98
CA GLN A 86 -12.90 16.80 -27.45
C GLN A 86 -12.39 17.43 -28.76
N LEU A 87 -11.09 17.73 -28.83
CA LEU A 87 -10.47 18.26 -30.06
C LEU A 87 -10.57 17.26 -31.21
N ALA A 88 -10.34 15.97 -30.94
CA ALA A 88 -10.46 14.91 -31.94
C ALA A 88 -11.91 14.78 -32.46
N HIS A 89 -12.91 14.79 -31.57
CA HIS A 89 -14.31 14.77 -31.98
C HIS A 89 -14.68 15.99 -32.83
N HIS A 90 -14.26 17.19 -32.43
CA HIS A 90 -14.52 18.41 -33.18
C HIS A 90 -13.89 18.37 -34.58
N ALA A 91 -12.65 17.90 -34.67
CA ALA A 91 -11.95 17.73 -35.95
C ALA A 91 -12.64 16.70 -36.85
N ASN A 92 -13.05 15.56 -36.29
CA ASN A 92 -13.75 14.50 -37.03
C ASN A 92 -15.12 14.94 -37.55
N GLN A 93 -15.74 15.95 -36.92
CA GLN A 93 -16.98 16.58 -37.38
C GLN A 93 -16.76 17.64 -38.46
N GLY A 94 -15.52 17.81 -38.94
CA GLY A 94 -15.15 18.83 -39.94
C GLY A 94 -14.90 20.22 -39.34
N GLY A 95 -14.89 20.35 -38.02
CA GLY A 95 -14.56 21.59 -37.32
C GLY A 95 -13.06 21.90 -37.38
N GLN A 96 -12.70 23.18 -37.50
CA GLN A 96 -11.30 23.59 -37.43
C GLN A 96 -10.81 23.56 -35.97
N ILE A 97 -9.66 22.93 -35.74
CA ILE A 97 -9.04 22.91 -34.42
C ILE A 97 -8.38 24.26 -34.17
N ASP A 98 -8.69 24.89 -33.03
CA ASP A 98 -7.98 26.08 -32.57
C ASP A 98 -6.49 25.75 -32.30
N PRO A 99 -5.54 26.40 -33.01
CA PRO A 99 -4.11 26.19 -32.77
C PRO A 99 -3.69 26.51 -31.33
N GLN A 100 -4.35 27.44 -30.65
CA GLN A 100 -4.04 27.79 -29.27
C GLN A 100 -4.44 26.65 -28.31
N ALA A 101 -5.63 26.08 -28.47
CA ALA A 101 -6.06 24.91 -27.71
C ALA A 101 -5.10 23.71 -27.88
N LEU A 102 -4.58 23.49 -29.09
CA LEU A 102 -3.59 22.44 -29.34
C LEU A 102 -2.25 22.73 -28.62
N LYS A 103 -1.80 23.98 -28.64
CA LYS A 103 -0.58 24.42 -27.95
C LYS A 103 -0.72 24.30 -26.43
N ASP A 104 -1.88 24.63 -25.88
CA ASP A 104 -2.14 24.50 -24.45
C ASP A 104 -2.14 23.04 -24.00
N LEU A 105 -2.74 22.15 -24.81
CA LEU A 105 -2.67 20.70 -24.56
C LEU A 105 -1.22 20.18 -24.58
N GLN A 106 -0.40 20.63 -25.53
CA GLN A 106 1.04 20.28 -25.58
C GLN A 106 1.78 20.76 -24.33
N ASN A 107 1.49 21.98 -23.86
CA ASN A 107 2.08 22.53 -22.64
C ASN A 107 1.65 21.71 -21.39
N GLU A 108 0.39 21.29 -21.30
CA GLU A 108 -0.09 20.44 -20.20
C GLU A 108 0.62 19.08 -20.20
N VAL A 109 0.79 18.45 -21.37
CA VAL A 109 1.56 17.20 -21.51
C VAL A 109 3.01 17.40 -21.07
N GLN A 110 3.65 18.49 -21.49
CA GLN A 110 5.03 18.80 -21.11
C GLN A 110 5.16 19.01 -19.59
N ARG A 111 4.20 19.67 -18.95
CA ARG A 111 4.20 19.84 -17.48
C ARG A 111 4.08 18.52 -16.73
N VAL A 112 3.26 17.58 -17.21
CA VAL A 112 3.19 16.24 -16.61
C VAL A 112 4.51 15.49 -16.83
N TRP A 113 5.11 15.62 -18.00
CA TRP A 113 6.39 15.00 -18.32
C TRP A 113 7.53 15.46 -17.39
N GLN A 114 7.58 16.76 -17.07
CA GLN A 114 8.56 17.32 -16.13
C GLN A 114 8.39 16.82 -14.69
N GLN A 115 7.21 16.33 -14.30
CA GLN A 115 7.00 15.73 -12.97
C GLN A 115 7.51 14.29 -12.89
N LEU A 116 7.80 13.66 -14.03
CA LEU A 116 8.21 12.26 -14.13
C LEU A 116 9.71 12.08 -14.41
N THR A 117 10.44 13.17 -14.64
CA THR A 117 11.88 13.20 -14.96
C THR A 117 12.66 13.71 -13.77
#